data_AF-U7P060-F1
#
_entry.id   AF-U7P060-F1
#
_cell.length_a   1.000
_cell.length_b   1.000
_cell.length_c   1.000
_cell.angle_alpha   90.00
_cell.angle_beta   90.00
_cell.angle_gamma   90.00
#
_symmetry.space_group_name_H-M   'P 1'
#
loop_
_entity.id
_entity.type
_entity.pdbx_description
1 polymer ?
#
loop_
_entity_poly.entity_id
_entity_poly.type
_entity_poly.pdbx_seq_one_letter_code
_entity_poly.pdbx_strand_id
1 'polypeptide(L)'
;MFGIPIGAEIPVSLDQAASNVQPGLIVLKVEKTIPGRKQDLPQGSQLFARSSAVIGSERLYLNVSQGIAPDGTEFTLRGVILDRYSEPGLAARVVSDGKTLARASSEGLNTFGQQLLEVAPGEGAAAAAAQAGAGAVLSEQAQEDRATNGRPAYVVVADPQPGVVQVEATF
;
A
#
# COMPACT_ATOMS: atom_id res chain seq x y z
N MET A 1 -26.29 0.68 5.40
CA MET A 1 -25.21 -0.22 5.86
C MET A 1 -25.51 -1.64 5.41
N PHE A 2 -24.59 -2.25 4.65
CA PHE A 2 -24.79 -3.50 3.86
C PHE A 2 -25.06 -4.77 4.69
N GLY A 3 -24.57 -4.84 5.94
CA GLY A 3 -24.76 -6.01 6.80
C GLY A 3 -23.90 -7.21 6.39
N ILE A 4 -22.66 -6.95 5.97
CA ILE A 4 -21.66 -7.97 5.66
C ILE A 4 -21.29 -8.72 6.96
N PRO A 5 -21.31 -10.06 7.00
CA PRO A 5 -21.01 -10.80 8.22
C PRO A 5 -19.52 -10.73 8.57
N ILE A 6 -19.22 -10.83 9.87
CA ILE A 6 -17.85 -11.06 10.36
C ILE A 6 -17.33 -12.38 9.78
N GLY A 7 -16.07 -12.40 9.37
CA GLY A 7 -15.43 -13.52 8.68
C GLY A 7 -15.71 -13.59 7.18
N ALA A 8 -16.52 -12.68 6.63
CA ALA A 8 -16.71 -12.60 5.19
C ALA A 8 -15.39 -12.21 4.49
N GLU A 9 -15.17 -12.83 3.34
CA GLU A 9 -14.04 -12.54 2.46
C GLU A 9 -14.51 -11.68 1.28
N ILE A 10 -14.00 -10.46 1.22
CA ILE A 10 -14.28 -9.50 0.15
C ILE A 10 -13.08 -9.50 -0.78
N PRO A 11 -13.17 -10.04 -2.01
CA PRO A 11 -12.07 -9.94 -2.96
C PRO A 11 -11.89 -8.49 -3.39
N VAL A 12 -10.65 -8.05 -3.33
CA VAL A 12 -10.27 -6.68 -3.67
C VAL A 12 -9.05 -6.67 -4.58
N SER A 13 -8.93 -5.64 -5.40
CA SER A 13 -7.70 -5.33 -6.12
C SER A 13 -7.02 -4.12 -5.51
N LEU A 14 -5.70 -4.20 -5.38
CA LEU A 14 -4.86 -3.03 -5.24
C LEU A 14 -4.51 -2.56 -6.66
N ASP A 15 -5.10 -1.45 -7.10
CA ASP A 15 -4.93 -0.96 -8.47
C ASP A 15 -3.64 -0.12 -8.64
N GLN A 16 -3.13 0.45 -7.55
CA GLN A 16 -1.93 1.31 -7.53
C GLN A 16 -0.92 0.78 -6.52
N ALA A 17 0.37 0.92 -6.83
CA ALA A 17 1.42 0.54 -5.90
C ALA A 17 1.25 1.31 -4.57
N ALA A 18 1.39 0.60 -3.45
CA ALA A 18 1.20 1.15 -2.12
C ALA A 18 2.41 0.88 -1.25
N SER A 19 2.73 1.82 -0.36
CA SER A 19 3.86 1.69 0.55
C SER A 19 3.46 1.83 2.01
N ASN A 20 4.23 1.22 2.89
CA ASN A 20 3.99 1.33 4.32
C ASN A 20 4.22 2.75 4.88
N VAL A 21 4.99 3.58 4.17
CA VAL A 21 5.28 4.99 4.51
C VAL A 21 4.45 5.98 3.70
N GLN A 22 3.54 5.50 2.85
CA GLN A 22 2.70 6.37 2.03
C GLN A 22 1.82 7.26 2.93
N PRO A 23 1.83 8.59 2.74
CA PRO A 23 0.91 9.46 3.45
C PRO A 23 -0.53 9.23 2.96
N GLY A 24 -1.47 9.07 3.88
CA GLY A 24 -2.90 9.00 3.58
C GLY A 24 -3.51 7.59 3.63
N LEU A 25 -4.51 7.37 2.77
CA LEU A 25 -5.29 6.12 2.70
C LEU A 25 -4.92 5.36 1.42
N ILE A 26 -4.75 4.06 1.57
CA ILE A 26 -4.56 3.13 0.45
C ILE A 26 -5.95 2.67 -0.01
N VAL A 27 -6.22 2.82 -1.29
CA VAL A 27 -7.51 2.48 -1.89
C VAL A 27 -7.45 1.06 -2.45
N LEU A 28 -8.40 0.24 -2.02
CA LEU A 28 -8.64 -1.11 -2.52
C LEU A 28 -9.99 -1.12 -3.22
N LYS A 29 -10.10 -1.82 -4.35
CA LYS A 29 -11.34 -1.86 -5.13
C LYS A 29 -11.99 -3.23 -5.03
N VAL A 30 -13.28 -3.27 -4.69
CA VAL A 30 -14.04 -4.51 -4.59
C VAL A 30 -14.23 -5.12 -5.98
N GLU A 31 -13.78 -6.35 -6.17
CA GLU A 31 -13.75 -7.00 -7.49
C GLU A 31 -15.09 -7.63 -7.89
N LYS A 32 -15.93 -8.00 -6.92
CA LYS A 32 -17.23 -8.63 -7.16
C LYS A 32 -18.27 -8.19 -6.12
N THR A 33 -19.54 -8.24 -6.49
CA THR A 33 -20.63 -7.95 -5.56
C THR A 33 -20.63 -8.95 -4.40
N ILE A 34 -20.71 -8.46 -3.18
CA ILE A 34 -20.69 -9.29 -1.96
C ILE A 34 -22.09 -9.32 -1.34
N PRO A 35 -22.66 -10.52 -1.12
CA PRO A 35 -23.95 -10.66 -0.48
C PRO A 35 -23.94 -10.09 0.94
N GLY A 36 -24.84 -9.16 1.21
CA GLY A 36 -25.04 -8.60 2.55
C GLY A 36 -26.38 -9.02 3.13
N ARG A 37 -26.50 -9.06 4.47
CA ARG A 37 -27.77 -9.39 5.13
C ARG A 37 -28.86 -8.35 4.91
N LYS A 38 -28.48 -7.09 4.69
CA LYS A 38 -29.41 -5.97 4.49
C LYS A 38 -29.40 -5.49 3.03
N GLN A 39 -28.21 -5.33 2.48
CA GLN A 39 -27.98 -4.88 1.12
C GLN A 39 -26.65 -5.43 0.64
N ASP A 40 -26.56 -5.79 -0.64
CA ASP A 40 -25.31 -6.27 -1.20
C ASP A 40 -24.31 -5.13 -1.37
N LEU A 41 -23.04 -5.40 -1.08
CA LEU A 41 -21.95 -4.48 -1.38
C LEU A 41 -21.65 -4.58 -2.88
N PRO A 42 -21.91 -3.54 -3.67
CA PRO A 42 -21.72 -3.60 -5.11
C PRO A 42 -20.24 -3.74 -5.50
N GLN A 43 -20.00 -4.43 -6.61
CA GLN A 43 -18.70 -4.41 -7.29
C GLN A 43 -18.27 -2.97 -7.59
N GLY A 44 -16.96 -2.70 -7.49
CA GLY A 44 -16.38 -1.38 -7.75
C GLY A 44 -16.45 -0.43 -6.55
N SER A 45 -17.02 -0.86 -5.42
CA SER A 45 -16.88 -0.15 -4.15
C SER A 45 -15.39 0.03 -3.80
N GLN A 46 -15.06 1.18 -3.22
CA GLN A 46 -13.71 1.51 -2.77
C GLN A 46 -13.63 1.27 -1.27
N LEU A 47 -12.60 0.56 -0.83
CA LEU A 47 -12.26 0.37 0.58
C LEU A 47 -11.00 1.17 0.89
N PHE A 48 -11.02 1.89 2.00
CA PHE A 48 -9.92 2.73 2.44
C PHE A 48 -9.20 2.06 3.60
N ALA A 49 -7.91 1.84 3.40
CA ALA A 49 -7.06 1.14 4.34
C ALA A 49 -5.85 2.00 4.76
N ARG A 50 -5.31 1.70 5.93
CA ARG A 50 -4.04 2.25 6.41
C ARG A 50 -3.02 1.15 6.55
N SER A 51 -1.78 1.49 6.20
CA SER A 51 -0.63 0.64 6.49
C SER A 51 -0.47 0.46 8.00
N SER A 52 -0.24 -0.79 8.40
CA SER A 52 0.24 -1.14 9.73
C SER A 52 1.68 -1.60 9.59
N ALA A 53 2.62 -0.71 9.90
CA ALA A 53 4.04 -1.00 9.74
C ALA A 53 4.46 -2.12 10.70
N VAL A 54 4.87 -3.26 10.14
CA VAL A 54 5.50 -4.37 10.87
C VAL A 54 6.97 -4.40 10.47
N ILE A 55 7.84 -4.04 11.42
CA ILE A 55 9.28 -3.96 11.18
C ILE A 55 9.83 -5.36 10.87
N GLY A 56 10.56 -5.49 9.76
CA GLY A 56 11.23 -6.74 9.36
C GLY A 56 10.33 -7.74 8.64
N SER A 57 9.09 -7.38 8.30
CA SER A 57 8.22 -8.20 7.45
C SER A 57 8.27 -7.72 6.00
N GLU A 58 8.38 -8.63 5.04
CA GLU A 58 8.34 -8.33 3.60
C GLU A 58 6.89 -8.18 3.08
N ARG A 59 5.94 -7.95 4.00
CA ARG A 59 4.50 -7.87 3.68
C ARG A 59 3.94 -6.52 4.08
N LEU A 60 3.04 -6.00 3.26
CA LEU A 60 2.30 -4.78 3.53
C LEU A 60 0.99 -5.12 4.23
N TYR A 61 0.94 -4.91 5.54
CA TYR A 61 -0.28 -5.10 6.32
C TYR A 61 -1.17 -3.89 6.18
N LEU A 62 -2.44 -4.12 5.84
CA LEU A 62 -3.44 -3.09 5.68
C LEU A 62 -4.62 -3.34 6.61
N ASN A 63 -5.03 -2.29 7.31
CA ASN A 63 -6.23 -2.26 8.12
C ASN A 63 -7.27 -1.39 7.41
N VAL A 64 -8.36 -2.00 6.96
CA VAL A 64 -9.50 -1.34 6.35
C VAL A 64 -10.38 -0.77 7.46
N SER A 65 -10.83 0.47 7.29
CA SER A 65 -11.73 1.12 8.26
C SER A 65 -13.01 1.69 7.64
N GLN A 66 -12.97 2.05 6.36
CA GLN A 66 -14.04 2.78 5.69
C GLN A 66 -14.17 2.31 4.24
N GLY A 67 -15.32 2.58 3.63
CA GLY A 67 -15.54 2.37 2.22
C GLY A 67 -16.59 3.30 1.64
N ILE A 68 -16.59 3.40 0.31
CA ILE A 68 -17.54 4.18 -0.48
C ILE A 68 -18.06 3.27 -1.59
N ALA A 69 -19.37 3.11 -1.68
CA ALA A 69 -20.01 2.39 -2.77
C ALA A 69 -20.09 3.26 -4.05
N PRO A 70 -20.28 2.68 -5.25
CA PRO A 70 -20.33 3.42 -6.51
C PRO A 70 -21.45 4.48 -6.60
N ASP A 71 -22.48 4.34 -5.76
CA ASP A 71 -23.57 5.31 -5.61
C ASP A 71 -23.19 6.51 -4.72
N GLY A 72 -21.97 6.53 -4.18
CA GLY A 72 -21.47 7.54 -3.25
C GLY A 72 -21.82 7.27 -1.79
N THR A 73 -22.46 6.15 -1.47
CA THR A 73 -22.81 5.83 -0.08
C THR A 73 -21.57 5.44 0.70
N GLU A 74 -21.23 6.24 1.72
CA GLU A 74 -20.15 5.92 2.66
C GLU A 74 -20.59 4.86 3.67
N PHE A 75 -19.65 4.01 4.09
CA PHE A 75 -19.88 3.01 5.11
C PHE A 75 -18.62 2.71 5.91
N THR A 76 -18.81 2.21 7.12
CA THR A 76 -17.71 1.81 8.01
C THR A 76 -17.60 0.29 8.04
N LEU A 77 -16.37 -0.20 7.88
CA LEU A 77 -16.05 -1.63 7.91
C LEU A 77 -14.64 -1.78 8.48
N ARG A 78 -14.46 -2.67 9.46
CA ARG A 78 -13.15 -3.08 9.91
C ARG A 78 -12.79 -4.42 9.29
N GLY A 79 -11.62 -4.49 8.66
CA GLY A 79 -11.09 -5.72 8.13
C GLY A 79 -9.60 -5.66 7.92
N VAL A 80 -8.99 -6.84 7.82
CA VAL A 80 -7.57 -7.01 7.51
C VAL A 80 -7.42 -7.53 6.09
N ILE A 81 -6.35 -7.13 5.41
CA ILE A 81 -6.05 -7.69 4.09
C ILE A 81 -5.25 -8.99 4.21
N LEU A 82 -5.62 -9.94 3.36
CA LEU A 82 -4.93 -11.20 3.10
C LEU A 82 -4.49 -11.21 1.63
N ASP A 83 -3.41 -11.93 1.33
CA ASP A 83 -3.00 -12.18 -0.05
C ASP A 83 -3.80 -13.32 -0.71
N ARG A 84 -3.38 -13.69 -1.93
CA ARG A 84 -3.97 -14.80 -2.70
C ARG A 84 -3.86 -16.19 -2.04
N TYR A 85 -3.01 -16.33 -1.03
CA TYR A 85 -2.78 -17.56 -0.28
C TYR A 85 -3.43 -17.53 1.11
N SER A 86 -4.29 -16.52 1.36
CA SER A 86 -4.92 -16.27 2.65
C SER A 86 -3.90 -15.96 3.77
N GLU A 87 -2.70 -15.48 3.41
CA GLU A 87 -1.71 -15.02 4.39
C GLU A 87 -1.92 -13.54 4.72
N PRO A 88 -1.77 -13.12 5.98
CA PRO A 88 -1.94 -11.71 6.38
C PRO A 88 -0.99 -10.75 5.68
N GLY A 89 -1.54 -9.64 5.20
CA GLY A 89 -0.81 -8.60 4.46
C GLY A 89 -0.62 -8.95 2.99
N LEU A 90 -0.36 -7.95 2.15
CA LEU A 90 -0.03 -8.12 0.74
C LEU A 90 1.46 -8.44 0.57
N ALA A 91 1.80 -9.22 -0.46
CA ALA A 91 3.19 -9.45 -0.83
C ALA A 91 3.83 -8.11 -1.23
N ALA A 92 4.98 -7.78 -0.64
CA ALA A 92 5.67 -6.54 -0.91
C ALA A 92 7.17 -6.81 -1.13
N ARG A 93 7.84 -5.86 -1.78
CA ARG A 93 9.29 -5.84 -1.88
C ARG A 93 9.88 -4.83 -0.91
N VAL A 94 10.98 -5.20 -0.27
CA VAL A 94 11.75 -4.26 0.56
C VAL A 94 12.51 -3.33 -0.37
N VAL A 95 12.14 -2.04 -0.37
CA VAL A 95 12.82 -1.00 -1.17
C VAL A 95 13.92 -0.33 -0.35
N SER A 96 13.72 -0.20 0.95
CA SER A 96 14.75 0.25 1.88
C SER A 96 14.66 -0.61 3.13
N ASP A 97 15.74 -1.31 3.45
CA ASP A 97 15.93 -1.94 4.76
C ASP A 97 16.43 -0.93 5.81
N GLY A 98 16.63 0.32 5.38
CA GLY A 98 17.26 1.42 6.08
C GLY A 98 18.71 1.17 6.54
N LYS A 99 19.29 0.00 6.25
CA LYS A 99 20.73 -0.29 6.42
C LYS A 99 21.52 0.08 5.16
N THR A 100 20.86 0.17 4.01
CA THR A 100 21.47 0.51 2.71
C THR A 100 21.84 2.00 2.63
N LEU A 101 21.00 2.89 3.17
CA LEU A 101 21.31 4.34 3.29
C LEU A 101 22.46 4.61 4.27
N ALA A 102 22.61 3.80 5.32
CA ALA A 102 23.71 3.90 6.27
C ALA A 102 25.07 3.44 5.70
N ARG A 103 25.06 2.57 4.67
CA ARG A 103 26.28 2.16 3.94
C ARG A 103 26.58 3.06 2.73
N ALA A 104 25.56 3.62 2.08
CA ALA A 104 25.74 4.60 1.00
C ALA A 104 26.24 5.97 1.49
N SER A 105 26.07 6.31 2.78
CA SER A 105 26.74 7.47 3.37
C SER A 105 28.22 7.24 3.69
N SER A 106 28.68 5.99 3.77
CA SER A 106 30.10 5.67 3.96
C SER A 106 30.85 5.40 2.64
N GLU A 107 30.15 5.10 1.55
CA GLU A 107 30.74 4.91 0.22
C GLU A 107 30.06 5.85 -0.78
N GLY A 108 30.77 6.93 -1.14
CA GLY A 108 30.21 8.14 -1.72
C GLY A 108 29.40 7.98 -3.01
N LEU A 109 28.16 8.49 -2.98
CA LEU A 109 27.57 9.52 -3.86
C LEU A 109 27.87 9.58 -5.37
N ASN A 110 28.40 8.56 -6.04
CA ASN A 110 28.80 8.66 -7.45
C ASN A 110 28.19 7.65 -8.43
N THR A 111 27.37 6.68 -8.00
CA THR A 111 26.84 5.64 -8.93
C THR A 111 25.41 5.86 -9.42
N PHE A 112 24.61 6.69 -8.75
CA PHE A 112 23.19 6.87 -9.14
C PHE A 112 23.00 7.81 -10.35
N GLY A 113 23.94 8.71 -10.60
CA GLY A 113 23.87 9.68 -11.72
C GLY A 113 24.07 9.07 -13.10
N GLN A 114 24.73 7.91 -13.22
CA GLN A 114 25.05 7.32 -14.53
C GLN A 114 23.99 6.35 -15.05
N GLN A 115 23.18 5.72 -14.21
CA GLN A 115 22.15 4.77 -14.65
C GLN A 115 20.86 5.42 -15.16
N LEU A 116 20.58 6.67 -14.78
CA LEU A 116 19.41 7.41 -15.27
C LEU A 116 19.56 7.95 -16.69
N LEU A 117 20.77 7.99 -17.25
CA LEU A 117 20.99 8.42 -18.64
C LEU A 117 20.75 7.33 -19.68
N GLU A 118 20.54 6.07 -19.27
CA GLU A 118 20.55 4.91 -20.20
C GLU A 118 19.21 4.19 -20.37
N VAL A 119 18.10 4.72 -19.84
CA VAL A 119 16.77 4.10 -20.03
C VAL A 119 16.05 4.73 -21.21
N ALA A 120 15.97 3.98 -22.32
CA ALA A 120 15.27 4.33 -23.54
C ALA A 120 13.76 4.59 -23.35
N PRO A 121 13.13 5.47 -24.16
CA PRO A 121 11.75 5.88 -23.97
C PRO A 121 10.79 4.86 -24.61
N GLY A 122 10.04 4.10 -23.81
CA GLY A 122 9.05 3.17 -24.36
C GLY A 122 7.94 2.78 -23.40
N GLU A 123 8.28 2.24 -22.23
CA GLU A 123 7.29 1.67 -21.30
C GLU A 123 7.45 2.17 -19.85
N GLY A 124 8.45 3.01 -19.60
CA GLY A 124 8.88 3.39 -18.25
C GLY A 124 8.26 4.67 -17.68
N ALA A 125 7.44 5.43 -18.42
CA ALA A 125 7.04 6.78 -17.99
C ALA A 125 6.19 6.80 -16.71
N ALA A 126 5.26 5.85 -16.54
CA ALA A 126 4.42 5.75 -15.35
C ALA A 126 5.19 5.20 -14.13
N ALA A 127 6.08 4.22 -14.37
CA ALA A 127 6.97 3.70 -13.33
C ALA A 127 8.02 4.73 -12.91
N ALA A 128 8.53 5.53 -13.86
CA ALA A 128 9.45 6.63 -13.62
C ALA A 128 8.78 7.79 -12.88
N ALA A 129 7.50 8.10 -13.16
CA ALA A 129 6.75 9.09 -12.40
C ALA A 129 6.48 8.63 -10.95
N ALA A 130 6.15 7.36 -10.75
CA ALA A 130 6.01 6.77 -9.41
C ALA A 130 7.34 6.74 -8.64
N GLN A 131 8.44 6.41 -9.32
CA GLN A 131 9.80 6.45 -8.74
C GLN A 131 10.27 7.89 -8.46
N ALA A 132 9.93 8.86 -9.31
CA ALA A 132 10.25 10.27 -9.09
C ALA A 132 9.43 10.86 -7.92
N GLY A 133 8.15 10.51 -7.81
CA GLY A 133 7.31 10.89 -6.67
C GLY A 133 7.80 10.27 -5.36
N ALA A 134 8.16 8.98 -5.37
CA ALA A 134 8.78 8.32 -4.23
C ALA A 134 10.14 8.94 -3.89
N GLY A 135 10.99 9.21 -4.88
CA GLY A 135 12.31 9.83 -4.70
C GLY A 135 12.25 11.25 -4.13
N ALA A 136 11.28 12.06 -4.55
CA ALA A 136 11.07 13.41 -4.03
C ALA A 136 10.64 13.39 -2.56
N VAL A 137 9.65 12.55 -2.21
CA VAL A 137 9.19 12.36 -0.82
C VAL A 137 10.32 11.81 0.04
N LEU A 138 11.13 10.88 -0.48
CA LEU A 138 12.30 10.34 0.20
C LEU A 138 13.38 11.40 0.43
N SER A 139 13.56 12.36 -0.49
CA SER A 139 14.56 13.42 -0.36
C SER A 139 14.15 14.50 0.66
N GLU A 140 12.86 14.82 0.73
CA GLU A 140 12.30 15.81 1.64
C GLU A 140 12.16 15.23 3.06
N GLN A 141 11.69 13.98 3.20
CA GLN A 141 11.70 13.25 4.47
C GLN A 141 13.13 12.98 4.95
N ALA A 142 14.10 12.68 4.07
CA ALA A 142 15.49 12.46 4.49
C ALA A 142 16.17 13.73 5.05
N GLN A 143 15.69 14.93 4.71
CA GLN A 143 16.17 16.18 5.32
C GLN A 143 15.54 16.45 6.69
N GLU A 144 14.24 16.20 6.87
CA GLU A 144 13.57 16.33 8.18
C GLU A 144 13.94 15.21 9.17
N ASP A 145 14.06 13.96 8.70
CA ASP A 145 14.31 12.79 9.55
C ASP A 145 15.76 12.71 10.06
N ARG A 146 16.72 13.33 9.36
CA ARG A 146 18.11 13.48 9.81
C ARG A 146 18.26 14.44 10.98
N ALA A 147 17.33 15.39 11.15
CA ALA A 147 17.42 16.39 12.22
C ALA A 147 16.83 15.91 13.55
N THR A 148 15.96 14.89 13.56
CA THR A 148 15.12 14.62 14.75
C THR A 148 15.10 13.17 15.26
N ASN A 149 15.10 12.11 14.42
CA ASN A 149 14.61 10.79 14.89
C ASN A 149 15.39 9.51 14.54
N GLY A 150 16.53 9.56 13.83
CA GLY A 150 17.49 8.44 13.79
C GLY A 150 16.92 7.04 13.49
N ARG A 151 15.91 6.90 12.60
CA ARG A 151 15.37 5.59 12.23
C ARG A 151 15.74 5.19 10.80
N PRO A 152 16.28 3.98 10.58
CA PRO A 152 16.35 3.41 9.24
C PRO A 152 14.91 3.12 8.79
N ALA A 153 14.37 3.92 7.87
CA ALA A 153 13.00 3.72 7.36
C ALA A 153 12.96 2.40 6.58
N TYR A 154 12.45 1.36 7.24
CA TYR A 154 12.11 0.09 6.61
C TYR A 154 10.90 0.35 5.71
N VAL A 155 11.14 0.43 4.41
CA VAL A 155 10.13 0.75 3.39
C VAL A 155 9.85 -0.49 2.58
N VAL A 156 8.59 -0.91 2.60
CA VAL A 156 8.05 -1.94 1.71
C VAL A 156 7.09 -1.32 0.72
N VAL A 157 7.07 -1.88 -0.49
CA VAL A 157 6.17 -1.47 -1.57
C VAL A 157 5.46 -2.72 -2.10
N ALA A 158 4.13 -2.71 -2.04
CA ALA A 158 3.28 -3.69 -2.69
C ALA A 158 2.93 -3.18 -4.09
N ASP A 159 3.26 -3.95 -5.11
CA ASP A 159 2.83 -3.67 -6.49
C ASP A 159 1.34 -4.04 -6.67
N PRO A 160 0.66 -3.53 -7.72
CA PRO A 160 -0.73 -3.86 -8.00
C PRO A 160 -0.98 -5.37 -8.05
N GLN A 161 -1.91 -5.84 -7.22
CA GLN A 161 -2.17 -7.27 -7.05
C GLN A 161 -3.57 -7.50 -6.46
N PRO A 162 -4.15 -8.70 -6.65
CA PRO A 162 -5.38 -9.08 -5.96
C PRO A 162 -5.10 -9.39 -4.48
N GLY A 163 -6.13 -9.23 -3.66
CA GLY A 163 -6.14 -9.57 -2.25
C GLY A 163 -7.55 -9.86 -1.76
N VAL A 164 -7.66 -10.20 -0.49
CA VAL A 164 -8.94 -10.49 0.16
C VAL A 164 -9.01 -9.69 1.46
N VAL A 165 -10.06 -8.89 1.62
CA VAL A 165 -10.36 -8.26 2.91
C VAL A 165 -11.20 -9.22 3.72
N GLN A 166 -10.67 -9.69 4.84
CA GLN A 166 -11.42 -10.44 5.83
C GLN A 166 -12.08 -9.47 6.80
N VAL A 167 -13.41 -9.53 6.89
CA VAL A 167 -14.19 -8.63 7.74
C VAL A 167 -14.08 -9.03 9.21
N GLU A 168 -13.63 -8.12 10.05
CA GLU A 168 -13.51 -8.34 11.50
C GLU A 168 -14.67 -7.72 12.27
N ALA A 169 -15.17 -6.56 11.83
CA ALA A 169 -16.31 -5.90 12.43
C ALA A 169 -17.01 -4.99 11.42
N THR A 170 -18.31 -4.80 11.60
CA THR A 170 -19.11 -3.88 10.80
C THR A 170 -19.93 -3.01 11.74
N PHE A 171 -20.00 -1.70 11.49
CA PHE A 171 -20.65 -0.69 12.35
C PHE A 171 -21.86 -0.04 11.71
#